data_AF-Q68D44-F1
#
_entry.id   AF-Q68D44-F1
#
_cell.length_a   1.000
_cell.length_b   1.000
_cell.length_c   1.000
_cell.angle_alpha   90.00
_cell.angle_beta   90.00
_cell.angle_gamma   90.00
#
_symmetry.space_group_name_H-M   'P 1'
#
loop_
_entity.id
_entity.type
_entity.pdbx_description
1 polymer ?
#
loop_
_entity_poly.entity_id
_entity_poly.type
_entity_poly.pdbx_seq_one_letter_code
_entity_poly.pdbx_strand_id
1 'polypeptide(L)'
;FAWLWLQFVYMRFNFKKSWGCGLESKKNEKAALKVLQEEYRKLGPLSFAEINVLICFFLLVILWFSRDPGFMPGWLTVAWVEGETKYVSDATVAIFVATLLFIVPSQKPKFNFRSQTEEERKTPFYPPPLLDWKVTQEKVPWGIVLLLGGGFALAKGSEASGLSVWMGKQMEPLHAVPPAAITLILSLLVAVFTECTSNVATTTLFLPIFASMSRSIGLNPLYIMLPCTLSASFAFMLPVATPPNAIVFTYGHLKVADMVKTGVIMNIIGVFCVFLAVNTWGRAIFDLDHFPDWANVTHIET
;
A
#
# COMPACT_ATOMS: atom_id res chain seq x y z
N PHE A 1 2.70 -18.26 10.26
CA PHE A 1 2.23 -17.98 11.63
C PHE A 1 0.74 -17.64 11.69
N ALA A 2 0.25 -16.61 10.99
CA ALA A 2 -1.18 -16.25 10.93
C ALA A 2 -2.12 -17.42 10.61
N TRP A 3 -1.80 -18.21 9.57
CA TRP A 3 -2.61 -19.37 9.18
C TRP A 3 -2.69 -20.46 10.27
N LEU A 4 -1.56 -20.74 10.94
CA LEU A 4 -1.51 -21.70 12.06
C LEU A 4 -2.30 -21.22 13.28
N TRP A 5 -2.27 -19.91 13.55
CA TRP A 5 -3.05 -19.30 14.62
C TRP A 5 -4.56 -19.40 14.35
N LEU A 6 -5.00 -19.06 13.13
CA LEU A 6 -6.40 -19.20 12.73
C LEU A 6 -6.88 -20.67 12.78
N GLN A 7 -6.02 -21.61 12.38
CA GLN A 7 -6.25 -23.05 12.55
C GLN A 7 -6.40 -23.45 14.03
N PHE A 8 -5.56 -22.91 14.90
CA PHE A 8 -5.64 -23.19 16.33
C PHE A 8 -6.95 -22.69 16.96
N VAL A 9 -7.35 -21.45 16.65
CA VAL A 9 -8.54 -20.80 17.20
C VAL A 9 -9.84 -21.40 16.68
N TYR A 10 -9.96 -21.57 15.35
CA TYR A 10 -11.23 -21.97 14.74
C TYR A 10 -11.36 -23.49 14.52
N MET A 11 -10.25 -24.22 14.40
CA MET A 11 -10.27 -25.65 14.08
C MET A 11 -9.77 -26.57 15.20
N ARG A 12 -9.41 -26.04 16.39
CA ARG A 12 -9.14 -26.81 17.63
C ARG A 12 -8.38 -28.12 17.36
N PHE A 13 -7.22 -28.03 16.71
CA PHE A 13 -6.33 -29.17 16.38
C PHE A 13 -6.94 -30.33 15.57
N ASN A 14 -8.08 -30.15 14.88
CA ASN A 14 -8.63 -31.18 13.98
C ASN A 14 -7.90 -31.22 12.63
N PHE A 15 -6.62 -31.63 12.63
CA PHE A 15 -5.81 -31.84 11.42
C PHE A 15 -6.50 -32.73 10.38
N LYS A 16 -7.32 -33.71 10.81
CA LYS A 16 -8.13 -34.55 9.89
C LYS A 16 -9.16 -33.76 9.08
N LYS A 17 -9.76 -32.71 9.66
CA LYS A 17 -10.77 -31.88 8.97
C LYS A 17 -10.09 -30.83 8.07
N SER A 18 -8.94 -30.29 8.51
CA SER A 18 -8.13 -29.37 7.70
C SER A 18 -7.44 -30.02 6.50
N TRP A 19 -7.17 -31.34 6.54
CA TRP A 19 -6.60 -32.09 5.40
C TRP A 19 -7.67 -32.71 4.47
N GLY A 20 -8.94 -32.30 4.61
CA GLY A 20 -9.99 -32.67 3.65
C GLY A 20 -10.63 -34.05 3.82
N CYS A 21 -10.58 -34.67 5.01
CA CYS A 21 -11.33 -35.90 5.31
C CYS A 21 -12.74 -35.61 5.86
N GLY A 22 -13.56 -34.86 5.12
CA GLY A 22 -14.97 -34.63 5.42
C GLY A 22 -15.81 -34.58 4.14
N LEU A 23 -16.75 -35.52 3.98
CA LEU A 23 -17.60 -35.65 2.78
C LEU A 23 -18.46 -34.39 2.52
N GLU A 24 -18.92 -33.71 3.58
CA GLU A 24 -19.71 -32.47 3.48
C GLU A 24 -18.91 -31.28 2.94
N SER A 25 -17.65 -31.14 3.33
CA SER A 25 -16.78 -30.05 2.86
C SER A 25 -16.64 -30.09 1.34
N LYS A 26 -16.45 -31.30 0.77
CA LYS A 26 -16.36 -31.49 -0.68
C LYS A 26 -17.66 -31.15 -1.42
N LYS A 27 -18.83 -31.29 -0.79
CA LYS A 27 -20.12 -30.97 -1.42
C LYS A 27 -20.35 -29.46 -1.47
N ASN A 28 -20.07 -28.76 -0.38
CA ASN A 28 -20.18 -27.30 -0.32
C ASN A 28 -19.14 -26.61 -1.19
N GLU A 29 -17.90 -27.12 -1.22
CA GLU A 29 -16.83 -26.63 -2.10
C GLU A 29 -17.19 -26.81 -3.58
N LYS A 30 -17.76 -27.97 -3.95
CA LYS A 30 -18.28 -28.19 -5.32
C LYS A 30 -19.45 -27.27 -5.66
N ALA A 31 -20.32 -26.94 -4.71
CA ALA A 31 -21.41 -26.00 -4.93
C ALA A 31 -20.89 -24.57 -5.13
N ALA A 32 -19.94 -24.12 -4.29
CA ALA A 32 -19.29 -22.82 -4.44
C ALA A 32 -18.53 -22.71 -5.78
N LEU A 33 -17.79 -23.76 -6.16
CA LEU A 33 -17.10 -23.82 -7.45
C LEU A 33 -18.07 -23.74 -8.64
N LYS A 34 -19.25 -24.36 -8.55
CA LYS A 34 -20.28 -24.24 -9.60
C LYS A 34 -20.79 -22.82 -9.72
N VAL A 35 -21.06 -22.15 -8.60
CA VAL A 35 -21.47 -20.73 -8.60
C VAL A 35 -20.38 -19.86 -9.23
N LEU A 36 -19.12 -20.06 -8.85
CA LEU A 36 -17.98 -19.33 -9.42
C LEU A 36 -17.84 -19.59 -10.93
N GLN A 37 -18.03 -20.82 -11.39
CA GLN A 37 -17.98 -21.16 -12.82
C GLN A 37 -19.16 -20.55 -13.58
N GLU A 38 -20.34 -20.50 -12.98
CA GLU A 38 -21.51 -19.84 -13.57
C GLU A 38 -21.29 -18.33 -13.69
N GLU A 39 -20.80 -17.67 -12.64
CA GLU A 39 -20.45 -16.25 -12.68
C GLU A 39 -19.30 -15.97 -13.66
N TYR A 40 -18.28 -16.82 -13.71
CA TYR A 40 -17.19 -16.70 -14.68
C TYR A 40 -17.71 -16.83 -16.11
N ARG A 41 -18.64 -17.77 -16.36
CA ARG A 41 -19.26 -17.93 -17.68
C ARG A 41 -20.14 -16.75 -18.07
N LYS A 42 -20.72 -16.02 -17.10
CA LYS A 42 -21.51 -14.80 -17.35
C LYS A 42 -20.64 -13.61 -17.79
N LEU A 43 -19.36 -13.56 -17.44
CA LEU A 43 -18.46 -12.47 -17.81
C LEU A 43 -18.18 -12.41 -19.32
N GLY A 44 -18.20 -13.55 -20.02
CA GLY A 44 -17.95 -13.61 -21.46
C GLY A 44 -16.46 -13.43 -21.83
N PRO A 45 -16.14 -13.29 -23.14
CA PRO A 45 -14.78 -13.06 -23.61
C PRO A 45 -14.31 -11.64 -23.29
N LEU A 46 -12.99 -11.46 -23.09
CA LEU A 46 -12.38 -10.17 -22.78
C LEU A 46 -12.76 -9.09 -23.78
N SER A 47 -13.27 -7.97 -23.27
CA SER A 47 -13.62 -6.83 -24.10
C SER A 47 -12.38 -6.10 -24.62
N PHE A 48 -12.53 -5.34 -25.71
CA PHE A 48 -11.42 -4.54 -26.25
C PHE A 48 -10.91 -3.50 -25.23
N ALA A 49 -11.81 -2.92 -24.43
CA ALA A 49 -11.46 -2.02 -23.35
C ALA A 49 -10.62 -2.72 -22.28
N GLU A 50 -11.01 -3.92 -21.85
CA GLU A 50 -10.25 -4.72 -20.87
C GLU A 50 -8.84 -5.06 -21.37
N ILE A 51 -8.71 -5.41 -22.66
CA ILE A 51 -7.39 -5.69 -23.27
C ILE A 51 -6.52 -4.44 -23.21
N ASN A 52 -7.05 -3.26 -23.56
CA ASN A 52 -6.28 -2.03 -23.52
C ASN A 52 -5.89 -1.62 -22.08
N VAL A 53 -6.79 -1.80 -21.11
CA VAL A 53 -6.47 -1.58 -19.68
C VAL A 53 -5.36 -2.54 -19.23
N LEU A 54 -5.42 -3.80 -19.65
CA LEU A 54 -4.41 -4.82 -19.33
C LEU A 54 -3.06 -4.47 -19.96
N ILE A 55 -3.03 -3.95 -21.20
CA ILE A 55 -1.80 -3.43 -21.82
C ILE A 55 -1.23 -2.25 -21.01
N CYS A 56 -2.06 -1.27 -20.63
CA CYS A 56 -1.64 -0.14 -19.80
C CYS A 56 -1.09 -0.60 -18.44
N PHE A 57 -1.71 -1.61 -17.83
CA PHE A 57 -1.25 -2.19 -16.57
C PHE A 57 0.12 -2.88 -16.72
N PHE A 58 0.31 -3.70 -17.76
CA PHE A 58 1.62 -4.32 -18.01
C PHE A 58 2.69 -3.27 -18.31
N LEU A 59 2.34 -2.23 -19.08
CA LEU A 59 3.24 -1.11 -19.35
C LEU A 59 3.64 -0.37 -18.07
N LEU A 60 2.70 -0.13 -17.15
CA LEU A 60 2.97 0.45 -15.83
C LEU A 60 3.97 -0.41 -15.03
N VAL A 61 3.71 -1.71 -14.93
CA VAL A 61 4.57 -2.66 -14.20
C VAL A 61 5.96 -2.70 -14.80
N ILE A 62 6.07 -2.82 -16.13
CA ILE A 62 7.36 -2.83 -16.83
C ILE A 62 8.12 -1.54 -16.55
N LEU A 63 7.48 -0.37 -16.69
CA LEU A 63 8.14 0.92 -16.45
C LEU A 63 8.60 1.08 -14.99
N TRP A 64 7.83 0.64 -14.00
CA TRP A 64 8.28 0.67 -12.60
C TRP A 64 9.49 -0.26 -12.36
N PHE A 65 9.42 -1.52 -12.81
CA PHE A 65 10.51 -2.47 -12.59
C PHE A 65 11.79 -2.12 -13.35
N SER A 66 11.66 -1.59 -14.56
CA SER A 66 12.82 -1.21 -15.39
C SER A 66 13.39 0.18 -15.08
N ARG A 67 12.80 0.92 -14.11
CA ARG A 67 13.23 2.27 -13.75
C ARG A 67 14.66 2.28 -13.23
N ASP A 68 14.89 1.60 -12.11
CA ASP A 68 16.22 1.47 -11.51
C ASP A 68 16.33 0.07 -10.88
N PRO A 69 16.60 -0.96 -11.71
CA PRO A 69 16.61 -2.33 -11.24
C PRO A 69 17.85 -2.67 -10.39
N GLY A 70 18.81 -1.75 -10.23
CA GLY A 70 19.99 -1.91 -9.37
C GLY A 70 21.08 -2.87 -9.89
N PHE A 71 20.74 -3.82 -10.77
CA PHE A 71 21.69 -4.76 -11.38
C PHE A 71 22.10 -4.42 -12.82
N MET A 72 21.35 -3.53 -13.49
CA MET A 72 21.64 -3.00 -14.81
C MET A 72 21.22 -1.52 -14.88
N PRO A 73 21.83 -0.70 -15.75
CA PRO A 73 21.35 0.64 -16.02
C PRO A 73 19.88 0.58 -16.49
N GLY A 74 18.96 1.08 -15.65
CA GLY A 74 17.54 1.16 -15.98
C GLY A 74 17.24 2.19 -17.08
N TRP A 75 15.99 2.31 -17.53
CA TRP A 75 15.64 3.35 -18.52
C TRP A 75 15.84 4.77 -17.97
N LEU A 76 15.96 4.91 -16.65
CA LEU A 76 16.45 6.12 -16.00
C LEU A 76 17.77 6.56 -16.68
N THR A 77 18.79 5.73 -16.78
CA THR A 77 20.08 6.18 -17.34
C THR A 77 20.04 6.57 -18.82
N VAL A 78 19.06 6.07 -19.59
CA VAL A 78 18.89 6.39 -21.03
C VAL A 78 18.10 7.69 -21.24
N ALA A 79 17.16 7.99 -20.34
CA ALA A 79 16.41 9.24 -20.34
C ALA A 79 17.14 10.39 -19.61
N TRP A 80 18.30 10.11 -19.01
CA TRP A 80 19.08 11.06 -18.22
C TRP A 80 20.29 11.58 -18.99
N VAL A 81 20.25 12.87 -19.33
CA VAL A 81 21.45 13.65 -19.64
C VAL A 81 21.91 14.26 -18.33
N GLU A 82 23.20 14.10 -18.00
CA GLU A 82 23.82 14.60 -16.76
C GLU A 82 23.39 16.05 -16.46
N GLY A 83 22.70 16.25 -15.32
CA GLY A 83 22.55 17.57 -14.69
C GLY A 83 21.16 18.22 -14.64
N GLU A 84 20.17 17.85 -15.46
CA GLU A 84 19.01 18.73 -15.67
C GLU A 84 17.60 18.25 -15.26
N THR A 85 17.35 17.01 -14.82
CA THR A 85 15.98 16.60 -14.44
C THR A 85 15.83 15.92 -13.07
N LYS A 86 15.66 16.74 -12.03
CA LYS A 86 15.39 16.35 -10.63
C LYS A 86 13.98 15.72 -10.40
N TYR A 87 13.21 15.42 -11.45
CA TYR A 87 11.76 15.16 -11.34
C TYR A 87 11.28 13.79 -11.84
N VAL A 88 12.16 12.87 -12.24
CA VAL A 88 11.75 11.53 -12.67
C VAL A 88 11.59 10.61 -11.45
N SER A 89 10.35 10.27 -11.10
CA SER A 89 9.99 9.41 -9.97
C SER A 89 8.94 8.36 -10.35
N ASP A 90 8.57 7.47 -9.42
CA ASP A 90 7.48 6.50 -9.63
C ASP A 90 6.16 7.20 -9.97
N ALA A 91 5.97 8.43 -9.47
CA ALA A 91 4.80 9.24 -9.76
C ALA A 91 4.75 9.69 -11.22
N THR A 92 5.90 9.96 -11.85
CA THR A 92 5.97 10.35 -13.27
C THR A 92 5.46 9.23 -14.16
N VAL A 93 5.84 7.99 -13.87
CA VAL A 93 5.35 6.79 -14.57
C VAL A 93 3.84 6.63 -14.38
N ALA A 94 3.35 6.79 -13.15
CA ALA A 94 1.93 6.67 -12.86
C ALA A 94 1.09 7.74 -13.58
N ILE A 95 1.55 8.99 -13.61
CA ILE A 95 0.90 10.09 -14.33
C ILE A 95 0.92 9.82 -15.83
N PHE A 96 2.04 9.36 -16.39
CA PHE A 96 2.15 9.02 -17.82
C PHE A 96 1.11 7.96 -18.22
N VAL A 97 1.01 6.86 -17.47
CA VAL A 97 0.01 5.81 -17.75
C VAL A 97 -1.41 6.31 -17.52
N ALA A 98 -1.65 7.13 -16.50
CA ALA A 98 -2.96 7.74 -16.27
C ALA A 98 -3.37 8.62 -17.47
N THR A 99 -2.46 9.44 -17.99
CA THR A 99 -2.69 10.24 -19.20
C THR A 99 -2.96 9.35 -20.42
N LEU A 100 -2.25 8.23 -20.57
CA LEU A 100 -2.54 7.26 -21.64
C LEU A 100 -3.97 6.71 -21.55
N LEU A 101 -4.50 6.44 -20.36
CA LEU A 101 -5.89 5.98 -20.19
C LEU A 101 -6.93 7.01 -20.67
N PHE A 102 -6.61 8.31 -20.65
CA PHE A 102 -7.46 9.36 -21.23
C PHE A 102 -7.35 9.48 -22.76
N ILE A 103 -6.33 8.88 -23.36
CA ILE A 103 -6.05 8.96 -24.80
C ILE A 103 -6.51 7.68 -25.52
N VAL A 104 -6.30 6.51 -24.92
CA VAL A 104 -6.56 5.22 -25.55
C VAL A 104 -8.07 4.98 -25.67
N PRO A 105 -8.58 4.59 -26.86
CA PRO A 105 -10.01 4.38 -27.07
C PRO A 105 -10.51 3.10 -26.39
N SER A 106 -11.74 3.16 -25.89
CA SER A 106 -12.44 2.01 -25.31
C SER A 106 -13.01 1.02 -26.33
N GLN A 107 -13.19 1.45 -27.59
CA GLN A 107 -13.71 0.61 -28.67
C GLN A 107 -12.73 0.56 -29.85
N LYS A 108 -12.79 -0.54 -30.62
CA LYS A 108 -11.95 -0.70 -31.81
C LYS A 108 -12.23 0.43 -32.80
N PRO A 109 -11.22 1.24 -33.19
CA PRO A 109 -11.42 2.27 -34.20
C PRO A 109 -11.81 1.61 -35.52
N LYS A 110 -13.00 1.94 -36.03
CA LYS A 110 -13.49 1.44 -37.31
C LYS A 110 -12.84 2.25 -38.44
N PHE A 111 -11.66 1.83 -38.90
CA PHE A 111 -10.94 2.47 -40.01
C PHE A 111 -11.54 2.19 -41.41
N ASN A 112 -12.69 1.51 -41.49
CA ASN A 112 -13.24 1.06 -42.76
C ASN A 112 -14.01 2.19 -43.48
N PHE A 113 -13.29 2.99 -44.27
CA PHE A 113 -13.80 4.15 -45.01
C PHE A 113 -14.78 3.81 -46.16
N ARG A 114 -14.91 2.53 -46.56
CA ARG A 114 -15.60 2.13 -47.80
C ARG A 114 -17.02 1.58 -47.63
N SER A 115 -17.52 1.37 -46.41
CA SER A 115 -18.85 0.79 -46.17
C SER A 115 -19.41 1.23 -44.82
N GLN A 116 -19.61 2.54 -44.64
CA GLN A 116 -20.31 3.05 -43.46
C GLN A 116 -21.78 3.29 -43.79
N THR A 117 -22.66 2.67 -43.01
CA THR A 117 -24.11 2.92 -43.02
C THR A 117 -24.40 4.31 -42.42
N GLU A 118 -25.49 5.01 -42.81
CA GLU A 118 -25.80 6.37 -42.34
C GLU A 118 -25.84 6.51 -40.79
N GLU A 119 -26.16 5.44 -40.07
CA GLU A 119 -26.16 5.42 -38.61
C GLU A 119 -24.75 5.38 -38.00
N GLU A 120 -23.77 4.75 -38.65
CA GLU A 120 -22.38 4.74 -38.18
C GLU A 120 -21.71 6.11 -38.34
N ARG A 121 -22.15 6.91 -39.31
CA ARG A 121 -21.72 8.31 -39.52
C ARG A 121 -22.16 9.27 -38.41
N LYS A 122 -23.20 8.93 -37.65
CA LYS A 122 -23.68 9.74 -36.51
C LYS A 122 -22.86 9.51 -35.24
N THR A 123 -22.10 8.42 -35.17
CA THR A 123 -21.20 8.15 -34.04
C THR A 123 -19.91 8.99 -34.20
N PRO A 124 -19.37 9.58 -33.12
CA PRO A 124 -18.16 10.38 -33.21
C PRO A 124 -17.01 9.54 -33.78
N PHE A 125 -16.21 10.14 -34.67
CA PHE A 125 -15.08 9.49 -35.35
C PHE A 125 -14.06 8.89 -34.37
N TYR A 126 -13.97 9.46 -33.16
CA TYR A 126 -13.17 8.92 -32.06
C TYR A 126 -14.08 8.24 -31.02
N PRO A 127 -13.82 6.96 -30.69
CA PRO A 127 -14.50 6.30 -29.58
C PRO A 127 -14.22 7.03 -28.26
N PRO A 128 -15.11 6.90 -27.25
CA PRO A 128 -14.82 7.43 -25.93
C PRO A 128 -13.54 6.81 -25.35
N PRO A 129 -12.73 7.58 -24.60
CA PRO A 129 -11.51 7.09 -23.98
C PRO A 129 -11.81 6.01 -22.94
N LEU A 130 -10.79 5.28 -22.50
CA LEU A 130 -10.94 4.28 -21.44
C LEU A 130 -11.34 4.90 -20.10
N LEU A 131 -10.88 6.13 -19.83
CA LEU A 131 -11.12 6.82 -18.58
C LEU A 131 -11.74 8.20 -18.82
N ASP A 132 -12.87 8.45 -18.17
CA ASP A 132 -13.51 9.76 -18.13
C ASP A 132 -13.07 10.57 -16.92
N TRP A 133 -12.99 11.89 -17.09
CA TRP A 133 -12.62 12.79 -15.99
C TRP A 133 -13.64 12.72 -14.85
N LYS A 134 -14.93 12.59 -15.16
CA LYS A 134 -15.99 12.46 -14.15
C LYS A 134 -15.77 11.25 -13.24
N VAL A 135 -15.40 10.11 -13.82
CA VAL A 135 -15.10 8.88 -13.07
C VAL A 135 -13.86 9.07 -12.21
N THR A 136 -12.81 9.69 -12.77
CA THR A 136 -11.58 9.98 -12.04
C THR A 136 -11.83 10.89 -10.84
N GLN A 137 -12.57 11.98 -11.04
CA GLN A 137 -12.91 12.93 -9.99
C GLN A 137 -13.70 12.28 -8.85
N GLU A 138 -14.63 11.38 -9.16
CA GLU A 138 -15.45 10.67 -8.17
C GLU A 138 -14.68 9.56 -7.44
N LYS A 139 -13.86 8.78 -8.16
CA LYS A 139 -13.21 7.59 -7.62
C LYS A 139 -11.85 7.88 -6.96
N VAL A 140 -11.16 8.95 -7.33
CA VAL A 140 -9.87 9.31 -6.72
C VAL A 140 -10.13 9.89 -5.32
N PRO A 141 -9.51 9.34 -4.26
CA PRO A 141 -9.68 9.85 -2.90
C PRO A 141 -8.82 11.11 -2.69
N TRP A 142 -9.27 12.26 -3.20
CA TRP A 142 -8.58 13.56 -3.09
C TRP A 142 -8.22 13.95 -1.65
N GLY A 143 -9.03 13.51 -0.68
CA GLY A 143 -8.73 13.71 0.74
C GLY A 143 -7.39 13.10 1.16
N ILE A 144 -6.97 11.97 0.60
CA ILE A 144 -5.67 11.34 0.89
C ILE A 144 -4.52 12.20 0.33
N VAL A 145 -4.69 12.76 -0.87
CA VAL A 145 -3.69 13.64 -1.50
C VAL A 145 -3.47 14.89 -0.64
N LEU A 146 -4.57 15.53 -0.20
CA LEU A 146 -4.51 16.69 0.70
C LEU A 146 -3.95 16.34 2.07
N LEU A 147 -4.29 15.17 2.61
CA LEU A 147 -3.80 14.70 3.91
C LEU A 147 -2.28 14.48 3.88
N LEU A 148 -1.76 13.77 2.87
CA LEU A 148 -0.32 13.54 2.69
C LEU A 148 0.43 14.88 2.53
N GLY A 149 -0.09 15.80 1.70
CA GLY A 149 0.47 17.14 1.55
C GLY A 149 0.47 17.93 2.86
N GLY A 150 -0.62 17.85 3.64
CA GLY A 150 -0.72 18.43 4.98
C GLY A 150 0.28 17.82 5.97
N GLY A 151 0.53 16.50 5.90
CA GLY A 151 1.55 15.83 6.71
C GLY A 151 2.96 16.33 6.41
N PHE A 152 3.32 16.50 5.15
CA PHE A 152 4.60 17.10 4.76
C PHE A 152 4.71 18.57 5.17
N ALA A 153 3.62 19.33 5.06
CA ALA A 153 3.59 20.71 5.55
C ALA A 153 3.77 20.78 7.07
N LEU A 154 3.14 19.89 7.83
CA LEU A 154 3.31 19.78 9.29
C LEU A 154 4.74 19.36 9.66
N ALA A 155 5.34 18.42 8.92
CA ALA A 155 6.73 18.01 9.09
C ALA A 155 7.68 19.20 8.95
N LYS A 156 7.56 19.93 7.84
CA LYS A 156 8.33 21.16 7.55
C LYS A 156 8.06 22.25 8.59
N GLY A 157 6.81 22.44 9.01
CA GLY A 157 6.46 23.40 10.06
C GLY A 157 7.05 23.04 11.41
N SER A 158 7.14 21.76 11.76
CA SER A 158 7.76 21.27 13.00
C SER A 158 9.30 21.42 12.98
N GLU A 159 9.90 21.35 11.79
CA GLU A 159 11.31 21.66 11.57
C GLU A 159 11.57 23.17 11.69
N ALA A 160 10.82 24.00 10.96
CA ALA A 160 10.97 25.45 10.95
C ALA A 160 10.67 26.11 12.31
N SER A 161 9.74 25.57 13.09
CA SER A 161 9.42 26.07 14.44
C SER A 161 10.43 25.65 15.51
N GLY A 162 11.38 24.76 15.21
CA GLY A 162 12.29 24.18 16.19
C GLY A 162 11.65 23.16 17.14
N LEU A 163 10.36 22.83 16.95
CA LEU A 163 9.65 21.81 17.73
C LEU A 163 10.33 20.45 17.62
N SER A 164 10.78 20.08 16.41
CA SER A 164 11.54 18.85 16.16
C SER A 164 12.83 18.77 17.00
N VAL A 165 13.57 19.87 17.11
CA VAL A 165 14.79 19.97 17.94
C VAL A 165 14.45 19.89 19.43
N TRP A 166 13.39 20.58 19.86
CA TRP A 166 12.93 20.52 21.26
C TRP A 166 12.48 19.11 21.65
N MET A 167 11.68 18.44 20.81
CA MET A 167 11.26 17.05 21.01
C MET A 167 12.47 16.11 21.03
N GLY A 168 13.44 16.32 20.13
CA GLY A 168 14.71 15.58 20.11
C GLY A 168 15.45 15.61 21.44
N LYS A 169 15.56 16.80 22.06
CA LYS A 169 16.17 16.95 23.40
C LYS A 169 15.40 16.21 24.50
N GLN A 170 14.07 16.18 24.43
CA GLN A 170 13.27 15.39 25.39
C GLN A 170 13.44 13.88 25.19
N MET A 171 13.87 13.44 24.00
CA MET A 171 14.13 12.05 23.66
C MET A 171 15.60 11.63 23.92
N GLU A 172 16.45 12.53 24.40
CA GLU A 172 17.85 12.22 24.76
C GLU A 172 17.98 11.08 25.80
N PRO A 173 17.09 10.95 26.82
CA PRO A 173 17.09 9.79 27.71
C PRO A 173 16.80 8.45 27.00
N LEU A 174 16.15 8.47 25.83
CA LEU A 174 15.90 7.27 25.03
C LEU A 174 17.18 6.69 24.40
N HIS A 175 18.30 7.44 24.37
CA HIS A 175 19.59 6.89 23.90
C HIS A 175 20.07 5.71 24.76
N ALA A 176 19.66 5.66 26.03
CA ALA A 176 19.97 4.54 26.92
C ALA A 176 19.16 3.28 26.61
N VAL A 177 18.10 3.39 25.80
CA VAL A 177 17.22 2.28 25.44
C VAL A 177 17.73 1.63 24.15
N PRO A 178 17.82 0.28 24.08
CA PRO A 178 18.21 -0.40 22.86
C PRO A 178 17.30 -0.01 21.67
N PRO A 179 17.85 0.29 20.48
CA PRO A 179 17.07 0.67 19.30
C PRO A 179 15.93 -0.29 18.97
N ALA A 180 16.18 -1.60 19.15
CA ALA A 180 15.18 -2.64 18.97
C ALA A 180 13.96 -2.44 19.89
N ALA A 181 14.17 -2.09 21.16
CA ALA A 181 13.07 -1.84 22.09
C ALA A 181 12.26 -0.59 21.71
N ILE A 182 12.92 0.47 21.23
CA ILE A 182 12.26 1.67 20.70
C ILE A 182 11.34 1.30 19.53
N THR A 183 11.87 0.58 18.55
CA THR A 183 11.11 0.13 17.37
C THR A 183 9.90 -0.73 17.75
N LEU A 184 10.06 -1.64 18.72
CA LEU A 184 8.96 -2.49 19.20
C LEU A 184 7.85 -1.67 19.88
N ILE A 185 8.22 -0.73 20.76
CA ILE A 185 7.26 0.12 21.49
C ILE A 185 6.49 1.01 20.50
N LEU A 186 7.20 1.65 19.56
CA LEU A 186 6.56 2.53 18.57
C LEU A 186 5.66 1.74 17.61
N SER A 187 6.08 0.55 17.18
CA SER A 187 5.25 -0.33 16.33
C SER A 187 3.97 -0.76 17.05
N LEU A 188 4.06 -1.08 18.35
CA LEU A 188 2.90 -1.43 19.17
C LEU A 188 1.96 -0.23 19.35
N LEU A 189 2.50 0.96 19.61
CA LEU A 189 1.73 2.20 19.73
C LEU A 189 0.93 2.46 18.45
N VAL A 190 1.58 2.35 17.28
CA VAL A 190 0.93 2.54 15.98
C VAL A 190 -0.13 1.47 15.72
N ALA A 191 0.16 0.20 16.01
CA ALA A 191 -0.79 -0.89 15.84
C ALA A 191 -2.06 -0.72 16.70
N VAL A 192 -1.95 -0.16 17.90
CA VAL A 192 -3.12 0.17 18.72
C VAL A 192 -3.86 1.39 18.19
N PHE A 193 -3.13 2.44 17.80
CA PHE A 193 -3.74 3.68 17.35
C PHE A 193 -4.50 3.53 16.02
N THR A 194 -4.00 2.66 15.14
CA THR A 194 -4.60 2.40 13.82
C THR A 194 -5.91 1.60 13.89
N GLU A 195 -6.27 1.02 15.04
CA GLU A 195 -7.59 0.40 15.21
C GLU A 195 -8.71 1.43 15.33
N CYS A 196 -8.38 2.63 15.83
CA CYS A 196 -9.33 3.73 16.03
C CYS A 196 -9.32 4.74 14.88
N THR A 197 -8.29 4.71 14.03
CA THR A 197 -7.99 5.75 13.03
C THR A 197 -7.64 5.11 11.69
N SER A 198 -7.96 5.76 10.57
CA SER A 198 -7.55 5.30 9.24
C SER A 198 -6.04 5.09 9.14
N ASN A 199 -5.61 3.96 8.57
CA ASN A 199 -4.18 3.60 8.40
C ASN A 199 -3.36 4.73 7.77
N VAL A 200 -3.93 5.40 6.76
CA VAL A 200 -3.28 6.51 6.06
C VAL A 200 -3.14 7.73 6.98
N ALA A 201 -4.16 8.05 7.77
CA ALA A 201 -4.12 9.16 8.72
C ALA A 201 -3.12 8.90 9.85
N THR A 202 -3.11 7.69 10.42
CA THR A 202 -2.12 7.25 11.42
C THR A 202 -0.70 7.41 10.89
N THR A 203 -0.44 6.90 9.69
CA THR A 203 0.89 6.97 9.05
C THR A 203 1.31 8.42 8.79
N THR A 204 0.40 9.25 8.28
CA THR A 204 0.67 10.66 7.95
C THR A 204 0.97 11.50 9.19
N LEU A 205 0.34 11.18 10.32
CA LEU A 205 0.57 11.85 11.60
C LEU A 205 1.92 11.45 12.22
N PHE A 206 2.19 10.14 12.31
CA PHE A 206 3.32 9.63 13.08
C PHE A 206 4.65 9.61 12.31
N LEU A 207 4.64 9.36 10.99
CA LEU A 207 5.88 9.25 10.22
C LEU A 207 6.75 10.51 10.26
N PRO A 208 6.22 11.74 10.12
CA PRO A 208 7.02 12.95 10.30
C PRO A 208 7.70 13.04 11.66
N ILE A 209 6.96 12.68 12.72
CA ILE A 209 7.44 12.73 14.10
C ILE A 209 8.56 11.70 14.29
N PHE A 210 8.38 10.48 13.79
CA PHE A 210 9.40 9.43 13.84
C PHE A 210 10.64 9.78 13.01
N ALA A 211 10.48 10.43 11.87
CA ALA A 211 11.60 10.90 11.04
C ALA A 211 12.41 12.00 11.73
N SER A 212 11.77 12.91 12.47
CA SER A 212 12.48 13.91 13.29
C SER A 212 13.15 13.28 14.50
N MET A 213 12.45 12.36 15.18
CA MET A 213 12.97 11.62 16.34
C MET A 213 14.20 10.79 15.97
N SER A 214 14.13 9.99 14.91
CA SER A 214 15.24 9.14 14.45
C SER A 214 16.48 9.96 14.13
N ARG A 215 16.31 11.14 13.50
CA ARG A 215 17.38 12.09 13.24
C ARG A 215 17.99 12.64 14.53
N SER A 216 17.17 12.99 15.52
CA SER A 216 17.66 13.49 16.81
C SER A 216 18.46 12.45 17.60
N ILE A 217 18.05 11.18 17.53
CA ILE A 217 18.72 10.08 18.25
C ILE A 217 19.84 9.41 17.46
N GLY A 218 20.15 9.90 16.25
CA GLY A 218 21.18 9.34 15.38
C GLY A 218 20.88 7.93 14.87
N LEU A 219 19.62 7.52 14.82
CA LEU A 219 19.21 6.23 14.26
C LEU A 219 18.74 6.39 12.82
N ASN A 220 19.05 5.41 11.97
CA ASN A 220 18.56 5.37 10.60
C ASN A 220 17.01 5.49 10.59
N PRO A 221 16.43 6.53 9.96
CA PRO A 221 14.99 6.74 9.97
C PRO A 221 14.19 5.54 9.46
N LEU A 222 14.73 4.79 8.49
CA LEU A 222 14.08 3.60 7.94
C LEU A 222 13.91 2.50 8.99
N TYR A 223 14.82 2.41 9.97
CA TYR A 223 14.76 1.41 11.04
C TYR A 223 13.51 1.56 11.93
N ILE A 224 12.96 2.77 12.03
CA ILE A 224 11.75 3.07 12.79
C ILE A 224 10.54 3.20 11.86
N MET A 225 10.68 3.93 10.75
CA MET A 225 9.56 4.27 9.86
C MET A 225 8.98 3.05 9.13
N LEU A 226 9.82 2.12 8.65
CA LEU A 226 9.34 0.91 7.95
C LEU A 226 8.45 0.03 8.84
N PRO A 227 8.89 -0.42 10.04
CA PRO A 227 8.07 -1.27 10.89
C PRO A 227 6.81 -0.56 11.39
N CYS A 228 6.88 0.74 11.69
CA CYS A 228 5.71 1.54 12.06
C CYS A 228 4.69 1.64 10.91
N THR A 229 5.13 1.84 9.67
CA THR A 229 4.24 1.90 8.49
C THR A 229 3.52 0.56 8.27
N LEU A 230 4.25 -0.55 8.39
CA LEU A 230 3.65 -1.89 8.32
C LEU A 230 2.67 -2.13 9.46
N SER A 231 3.01 -1.68 10.67
CA SER A 231 2.15 -1.80 11.85
C SER A 231 0.87 -0.98 11.75
N ALA A 232 0.90 0.17 11.05
CA ALA A 232 -0.31 0.94 10.73
C ALA A 232 -1.27 0.17 9.80
N SER A 233 -0.81 -0.89 9.14
CA SER A 233 -1.69 -1.75 8.34
C SER A 233 -2.27 -2.93 9.13
N PHE A 234 -1.83 -3.16 10.38
CA PHE A 234 -2.32 -4.22 11.26
C PHE A 234 -3.54 -3.76 12.05
N ALA A 235 -4.62 -3.49 11.30
CA ALA A 235 -5.92 -3.12 11.83
C ALA A 235 -6.86 -4.34 11.82
N PHE A 236 -6.76 -5.20 12.84
CA PHE A 236 -7.45 -6.49 12.91
C PHE A 236 -8.52 -6.58 14.01
N MET A 237 -8.59 -5.64 14.95
CA MET A 237 -9.45 -5.72 16.13
C MET A 237 -10.85 -5.17 15.89
N LEU A 238 -10.97 -4.03 15.20
CA LEU A 238 -12.25 -3.32 15.06
C LEU A 238 -12.79 -3.36 13.61
N PRO A 239 -14.13 -3.51 13.45
CA PRO A 239 -14.75 -3.51 12.13
C PRO A 239 -14.72 -2.14 11.45
N VAL A 240 -14.68 -1.06 12.23
CA VAL A 240 -14.60 0.32 11.71
C VAL A 240 -13.20 0.66 11.16
N ALA A 241 -12.17 -0.09 11.54
CA ALA A 241 -10.79 0.26 11.24
C ALA A 241 -10.46 0.18 9.74
N THR A 242 -11.00 -0.82 9.03
CA THR A 242 -10.80 -0.98 7.58
C THR A 242 -12.05 -1.48 6.85
N PRO A 243 -12.25 -1.08 5.57
CA PRO A 243 -13.41 -1.52 4.79
C PRO A 243 -13.57 -3.06 4.67
N PRO A 244 -12.50 -3.86 4.48
CA PRO A 244 -12.63 -5.32 4.46
C PRO A 244 -13.19 -5.89 5.77
N ASN A 245 -12.77 -5.36 6.93
CA ASN A 245 -13.28 -5.79 8.23
C ASN A 245 -14.78 -5.46 8.38
N ALA A 246 -15.21 -4.27 7.91
CA ALA A 246 -16.61 -3.86 7.93
C ALA A 246 -17.49 -4.75 7.04
N ILE A 247 -17.00 -5.14 5.86
CA ILE A 247 -17.72 -6.04 4.94
C ILE A 247 -17.92 -7.40 5.60
N VAL A 248 -16.88 -8.02 6.13
CA VAL A 248 -17.00 -9.34 6.78
C VAL A 248 -17.87 -9.28 8.03
N PHE A 249 -17.81 -8.19 8.80
CA PHE A 249 -18.66 -8.00 9.97
C PHE A 249 -20.16 -7.92 9.63
N THR A 250 -20.51 -7.22 8.54
CA THR A 250 -21.91 -7.07 8.10
C THR A 250 -22.49 -8.37 7.52
N TYR A 251 -21.70 -9.14 6.77
CA TYR A 251 -22.15 -10.41 6.17
C TYR A 251 -22.02 -11.62 7.11
N GLY A 252 -21.07 -11.60 8.05
CA GLY A 252 -20.69 -12.77 8.85
C GLY A 252 -21.45 -12.95 10.17
N HIS A 253 -22.39 -12.06 10.51
CA HIS A 253 -23.09 -12.03 11.80
C HIS A 253 -22.13 -12.12 13.02
N LEU A 254 -20.93 -11.54 12.89
CA LEU A 254 -19.89 -11.59 13.91
C LEU A 254 -20.20 -10.64 15.07
N LYS A 255 -19.79 -10.99 16.29
CA LYS A 255 -19.79 -10.04 17.41
C LYS A 255 -18.46 -9.29 17.45
N VAL A 256 -18.49 -8.02 17.87
CA VAL A 256 -17.28 -7.20 18.00
C VAL A 256 -16.26 -7.87 18.93
N ALA A 257 -16.71 -8.51 20.01
CA ALA A 257 -15.85 -9.23 20.94
C ALA A 257 -15.06 -10.39 20.30
N ASP A 258 -15.61 -11.06 19.30
CA ASP A 258 -14.95 -12.19 18.63
C ASP A 258 -13.84 -11.67 17.68
N MET A 259 -14.10 -10.53 17.02
CA MET A 259 -13.09 -9.84 16.22
C MET A 259 -11.96 -9.30 17.09
N VAL A 260 -12.27 -8.61 18.19
CA VAL A 260 -11.25 -8.03 19.08
C VAL A 260 -10.33 -9.12 19.65
N LYS A 261 -10.87 -10.24 20.15
CA LYS A 261 -10.06 -11.35 20.70
C LYS A 261 -9.10 -11.93 19.66
N THR A 262 -9.59 -12.14 18.45
CA THR A 262 -8.78 -12.69 17.35
C THR A 262 -7.77 -11.66 16.85
N GLY A 263 -8.17 -10.40 16.76
CA GLY A 263 -7.39 -9.26 16.29
C GLY A 263 -6.21 -8.92 17.18
N VAL A 264 -6.39 -8.89 18.52
CA VAL A 264 -5.28 -8.61 19.46
C VAL A 264 -4.13 -9.59 19.24
N ILE A 265 -4.45 -10.87 19.06
CA ILE A 265 -3.43 -11.91 18.92
C ILE A 265 -2.77 -11.81 17.54
N MET A 266 -3.54 -11.46 16.49
CA MET A 266 -2.99 -11.19 15.17
C MET A 266 -2.09 -9.94 15.15
N ASN A 267 -2.44 -8.88 15.89
CA ASN A 267 -1.62 -7.67 16.04
C ASN A 267 -0.30 -8.02 16.74
N ILE A 268 -0.33 -8.79 17.83
CA ILE A 268 0.89 -9.23 18.53
C ILE A 268 1.78 -10.06 17.60
N ILE A 269 1.21 -11.03 16.88
CA ILE A 269 1.96 -11.86 15.92
C ILE A 269 2.53 -11.00 14.78
N GLY A 270 1.75 -10.05 14.25
CA GLY A 270 2.14 -9.16 13.16
C GLY A 270 3.28 -8.24 13.57
N VAL A 271 3.13 -7.52 14.69
CA VAL A 271 4.18 -6.64 15.24
C VAL A 271 5.44 -7.42 15.56
N PHE A 272 5.32 -8.61 16.17
CA PHE A 272 6.49 -9.45 16.46
C PHE A 272 7.18 -9.95 15.18
N CYS A 273 6.41 -10.33 14.15
CA CYS A 273 6.95 -10.74 12.86
C CYS A 273 7.71 -9.60 12.17
N VAL A 274 7.15 -8.38 12.19
CA VAL A 274 7.81 -7.18 11.64
C VAL A 274 9.05 -6.82 12.45
N PHE A 275 8.97 -6.90 13.77
CA PHE A 275 10.11 -6.68 14.66
C PHE A 275 11.27 -7.63 14.34
N LEU A 276 10.99 -8.93 14.22
CA LEU A 276 11.99 -9.91 13.81
C LEU A 276 12.50 -9.62 12.40
N ALA A 277 11.63 -9.25 11.47
CA ALA A 277 12.01 -8.98 10.09
C ALA A 277 13.02 -7.83 9.99
N VAL A 278 12.73 -6.71 10.65
CA VAL A 278 13.62 -5.53 10.65
C VAL A 278 14.96 -5.84 11.32
N ASN A 279 14.96 -6.61 12.40
CA ASN A 279 16.19 -6.97 13.14
C ASN A 279 17.02 -8.09 12.51
N THR A 280 16.51 -8.78 11.49
CA THR A 280 17.22 -9.89 10.83
C THR A 280 17.54 -9.56 9.37
N TRP A 281 16.62 -9.83 8.44
CA TRP A 281 16.84 -9.63 7.01
C TRP A 281 16.69 -8.16 6.59
N GLY A 282 15.87 -7.36 7.29
CA GLY A 282 15.74 -5.92 7.02
C GLY A 282 17.06 -5.18 7.23
N ARG A 283 17.80 -5.54 8.28
CA ARG A 283 19.14 -4.98 8.57
C ARG A 283 20.14 -5.25 7.43
N ALA A 284 20.12 -6.45 6.85
CA ALA A 284 21.00 -6.83 5.74
C ALA A 284 20.59 -6.22 4.39
N ILE A 285 19.29 -6.03 4.13
CA ILE A 285 18.79 -5.52 2.85
C ILE A 285 18.90 -3.99 2.77
N PHE A 286 18.60 -3.30 3.86
CA PHE A 286 18.48 -1.83 3.89
C PHE A 286 19.65 -1.13 4.58
N ASP A 287 20.69 -1.87 4.98
CA ASP A 287 21.85 -1.36 5.71
C ASP A 287 21.46 -0.43 6.88
N LEU A 288 20.56 -0.94 7.74
CA LEU A 288 19.89 -0.13 8.77
C LEU A 288 20.82 0.29 9.92
N ASP A 289 22.06 -0.19 9.93
CA ASP A 289 23.07 0.11 10.94
C ASP A 289 23.79 1.42 10.69
N HIS A 290 23.86 1.83 9.43
CA HIS A 290 24.47 3.09 9.05
C HIS A 290 23.42 4.19 9.01
N PHE A 291 23.78 5.34 9.57
CA PHE A 291 22.98 6.54 9.45
C PHE A 291 23.17 7.11 8.03
N PRO A 292 22.11 7.24 7.22
CA PRO A 292 22.27 7.57 5.82
C PRO A 292 22.53 9.07 5.61
N ASP A 293 23.36 9.40 4.62
CA ASP A 293 23.78 10.78 4.33
C ASP A 293 22.62 11.73 4.03
N TRP A 294 21.57 11.24 3.36
CA TRP A 294 20.37 12.04 3.05
C TRP A 294 19.59 12.47 4.30
N ALA A 295 19.74 11.76 5.43
CA ALA A 295 19.10 12.09 6.70
C ALA A 295 19.96 13.04 7.55
N ASN A 296 21.22 13.27 7.15
CA ASN A 296 22.15 14.11 7.86
C ASN A 296 21.97 15.58 7.45
N VAL A 297 21.15 16.30 8.20
CA VAL A 297 20.81 17.72 7.91
C VAL A 297 21.93 18.69 8.33
N THR A 298 23.15 18.20 8.61
CA THR A 298 24.30 19.08 8.88
C THR A 298 24.86 19.78 7.64
N HIS A 299 24.38 19.46 6.43
CA HIS A 299 24.56 20.33 5.27
C HIS A 299 23.56 21.49 5.30
N ILE A 300 23.77 22.41 6.24
CA ILE A 300 23.46 23.81 5.98
C ILE A 300 24.54 24.24 4.98
N GLU A 301 24.19 24.29 3.69
CA GLU A 301 24.99 25.00 2.70
C GLU A 301 25.14 26.44 3.19
N THR A 302 26.31 26.76 3.73
CA THR A 302 26.82 28.13 3.91
C THR A 302 27.19 28.71 2.56
#